data_AF-A0A5J4XDE7-F1
#
_entry.id   AF-A0A5J4XDE7-F1
#
_cell.length_a   1.000
_cell.length_b   1.000
_cell.length_c   1.000
_cell.angle_alpha   90.00
_cell.angle_beta   90.00
_cell.angle_gamma   90.00
#
_symmetry.space_group_name_H-M   'P 1'
#
loop_
_entity.id
_entity.type
_entity.pdbx_description
1 polymer ?
#
loop_
_entity_poly.entity_id
_entity_poly.type
_entity_poly.pdbx_seq_one_letter_code
_entity_poly.pdbx_strand_id
1 'polypeptide(L)'
;MDTLSPHEQKLHRTLIRELTKDELSNKVKHGARAPAKLRSLALDTHDSLPACGASTTRRAPHEHIPVNRRQLSRKQTTVAFGPEDPHQHDMSHANKLAQLAYSKRAHSEWSLLQKWEADVEKLSVQERKELLAKLKTPKPLSHLILVFALCPQEEQRVVLDKQVLDKQKARLQLQQDKVQDAQDLAAALKQHNSDEAKAAAARRSAALQTKALMAGQVAQYRHSKEEARRAKLAEEQAELDDMQKKQAEEDAQKAKQLHDDKIAMAKTLSENDANIKAKKKAAKQQALDDDEMMRQYAALLLRQDTAREQALLALQARTAMRAEVAGLEVKKARDEREAAENARIAAAVAEADRKAEGAAQKLADMRRKLQQDCDKARQQQMQLKANRRAAEEQQDSDFIHSLSAREAHLSKLEQAHQAAVKAHNNKIKMELERQIAEREESMVNEDTVMTAAERKINAPVLSKAIAASPACCVCGQCADCCAWRQTRTKLGSGKRGR
;
A
#
# COMPACT_ATOMS: atom_id res chain seq x y z
N MET A 1 -69.17 -23.44 -4.40
CA MET A 1 -67.71 -23.54 -4.67
C MET A 1 -67.59 -23.20 -6.14
N ASP A 2 -67.61 -21.91 -6.43
CA ASP A 2 -68.05 -21.42 -7.73
C ASP A 2 -66.84 -21.34 -8.65
N THR A 3 -66.95 -21.97 -9.82
CA THR A 3 -65.86 -22.10 -10.78
C THR A 3 -65.79 -20.85 -11.64
N LEU A 4 -64.70 -20.09 -11.47
CA LEU A 4 -64.45 -18.86 -12.23
C LEU A 4 -64.34 -19.16 -13.74
N SER A 5 -64.99 -18.32 -14.55
CA SER A 5 -64.98 -18.38 -16.02
C SER A 5 -63.56 -18.20 -16.58
N PRO A 6 -63.22 -18.75 -17.76
CA PRO A 6 -61.89 -18.60 -18.37
C PRO A 6 -61.44 -17.14 -18.53
N HIS A 7 -62.39 -16.22 -18.71
CA HIS A 7 -62.13 -14.79 -18.78
C HIS A 7 -61.76 -14.20 -17.41
N GLU A 8 -62.44 -14.65 -16.35
CA GLU A 8 -62.17 -14.25 -14.96
C GLU A 8 -60.85 -14.82 -14.47
N GLN A 9 -60.50 -16.06 -14.84
CA GLN A 9 -59.20 -16.64 -14.55
C GLN A 9 -58.06 -15.87 -15.23
N LYS A 10 -58.29 -15.38 -16.45
CA LYS A 10 -57.31 -14.55 -17.17
C LYS A 10 -57.16 -13.17 -16.51
N LEU A 11 -58.27 -12.55 -16.10
CA LEU A 11 -58.24 -11.29 -15.35
C LEU A 11 -57.56 -11.44 -13.99
N HIS A 12 -57.86 -12.51 -13.26
CA HIS A 12 -57.25 -12.81 -11.96
C HIS A 12 -55.75 -13.09 -12.08
N ARG A 13 -55.30 -13.75 -13.16
CA ARG A 13 -53.87 -13.93 -13.45
C ARG A 13 -53.17 -12.63 -13.83
N THR A 14 -53.84 -11.73 -14.55
CA THR A 14 -53.30 -10.41 -14.89
C THR A 14 -53.22 -9.51 -13.64
N LEU A 15 -54.25 -9.52 -12.79
CA LEU A 15 -54.28 -8.78 -11.52
C LEU A 15 -53.19 -9.26 -10.54
N ILE A 16 -52.96 -10.57 -10.43
CA ILE A 16 -51.86 -11.11 -9.62
C ILE A 16 -50.50 -10.68 -10.20
N ARG A 17 -50.34 -10.60 -11.52
CA ARG A 17 -49.09 -10.14 -12.17
C ARG A 17 -48.83 -8.65 -11.98
N GLU A 18 -49.87 -7.82 -11.97
CA GLU A 18 -49.75 -6.39 -11.70
C GLU A 18 -49.45 -6.14 -10.21
N LEU A 19 -50.16 -6.83 -9.29
CA LEU A 19 -49.90 -6.74 -7.85
C LEU A 19 -48.48 -7.22 -7.47
N THR A 20 -47.99 -8.28 -8.11
CA THR A 20 -46.62 -8.77 -7.88
C THR A 20 -45.54 -7.87 -8.48
N LYS A 21 -45.83 -7.11 -9.55
CA LYS A 21 -44.93 -6.06 -10.06
C LYS A 21 -44.84 -4.87 -9.11
N ASP A 22 -45.96 -4.46 -8.51
CA ASP A 22 -45.98 -3.36 -7.55
C ASP A 22 -45.33 -3.75 -6.20
N GLU A 23 -45.50 -4.99 -5.75
CA GLU A 23 -44.80 -5.50 -4.56
C GLU A 23 -43.27 -5.64 -4.77
N LEU A 24 -42.83 -5.97 -6.00
CA LEU A 24 -41.40 -6.01 -6.34
C LEU A 24 -40.81 -4.61 -6.52
N SER A 25 -41.57 -3.68 -7.10
CA SER A 25 -41.20 -2.26 -7.25
C SER A 25 -41.01 -1.57 -5.89
N ASN A 26 -41.86 -1.88 -4.91
CA ASN A 26 -41.76 -1.33 -3.55
C ASN A 26 -40.67 -1.99 -2.69
N LYS A 27 -40.37 -3.29 -2.90
CA LYS A 27 -39.25 -3.96 -2.19
C LYS A 27 -37.86 -3.57 -2.69
N VAL A 28 -37.72 -3.07 -3.92
CA VAL A 28 -36.43 -2.58 -4.46
C VAL A 28 -36.10 -1.17 -3.97
N LYS A 29 -37.10 -0.35 -3.61
CA LYS A 29 -36.86 1.03 -3.10
C LYS A 29 -36.66 1.11 -1.59
N HIS A 30 -37.12 0.13 -0.81
CA HIS A 30 -36.90 0.11 0.64
C HIS A 30 -36.64 -1.31 1.18
N GLY A 31 -35.37 -1.70 1.27
CA GLY A 31 -34.94 -2.67 2.30
C GLY A 31 -34.04 -3.82 1.85
N ALA A 32 -32.72 -3.58 1.80
CA ALA A 32 -31.71 -4.55 2.21
C ALA A 32 -30.37 -3.87 2.54
N ARG A 33 -30.29 -3.37 3.78
CA ARG A 33 -29.09 -3.22 4.64
C ARG A 33 -27.71 -3.13 3.97
N ALA A 34 -27.21 -1.89 3.85
CA ALA A 34 -25.81 -1.60 4.12
C ALA A 34 -25.53 -1.72 5.64
N PRO A 35 -24.38 -2.26 6.06
CA PRO A 35 -24.07 -2.54 7.46
C PRO A 35 -23.89 -1.26 8.30
N ALA A 36 -24.37 -1.30 9.54
CA ALA A 36 -24.49 -0.21 10.50
C ALA A 36 -23.15 0.32 11.09
N LYS A 37 -22.08 0.43 10.31
CA LYS A 37 -20.76 0.95 10.77
C LYS A 37 -20.25 2.21 10.06
N LEU A 38 -21.07 2.92 9.29
CA LEU A 38 -20.66 4.15 8.59
C LEU A 38 -21.62 5.32 8.82
N ARG A 39 -22.05 5.53 10.06
CA ARG A 39 -22.93 6.65 10.45
C ARG A 39 -22.27 7.64 11.43
N SER A 40 -20.98 7.90 11.23
CA SER A 40 -20.33 9.10 11.75
C SER A 40 -19.35 9.62 10.72
N LEU A 41 -19.30 10.96 10.59
CA LEU A 41 -18.48 11.78 9.67
C LEU A 41 -19.13 12.23 8.36
N ALA A 42 -20.05 13.20 8.50
CA ALA A 42 -20.27 14.41 7.68
C ALA A 42 -21.66 14.92 8.09
N LEU A 43 -21.92 16.09 8.67
CA LEU A 43 -21.31 17.41 8.69
C LEU A 43 -21.36 17.93 10.15
N ASP A 44 -20.48 18.82 10.61
CA ASP A 44 -20.78 20.25 10.59
C ASP A 44 -19.53 21.10 10.37
N THR A 45 -19.57 21.90 9.31
CA THR A 45 -18.85 23.16 9.21
C THR A 45 -19.87 24.26 9.47
N HIS A 46 -19.71 25.03 10.54
CA HIS A 46 -19.82 26.49 10.50
C HIS A 46 -19.23 27.15 11.75
N ASP A 47 -18.73 28.35 11.51
CA ASP A 47 -17.86 29.17 12.32
C ASP A 47 -18.45 29.64 13.66
N SER A 48 -17.62 29.62 14.70
CA SER A 48 -17.50 30.73 15.67
C SER A 48 -16.35 30.46 16.65
N LEU A 49 -15.27 31.21 16.51
CA LEU A 49 -14.40 31.57 17.65
C LEU A 49 -15.14 32.60 18.51
N PRO A 50 -14.95 32.58 19.84
CA PRO A 50 -13.92 33.46 20.41
C PRO A 50 -13.13 32.90 21.61
N ALA A 51 -11.88 33.38 21.68
CA ALA A 51 -11.08 33.82 22.82
C ALA A 51 -11.02 33.08 24.18
N CYS A 52 -9.76 32.87 24.62
CA CYS A 52 -9.19 33.03 25.97
C CYS A 52 -10.00 32.62 27.22
N GLY A 53 -9.50 31.60 27.91
CA GLY A 53 -9.70 31.38 29.35
C GLY A 53 -8.64 30.42 29.89
N ALA A 54 -7.81 30.90 30.80
CA ALA A 54 -6.68 30.20 31.41
C ALA A 54 -7.08 29.33 32.62
N SER A 55 -6.22 28.36 32.95
CA SER A 55 -6.00 27.73 34.28
C SER A 55 -7.12 26.77 34.77
N THR A 56 -6.90 25.60 35.37
CA THR A 56 -5.94 25.20 36.43
C THR A 56 -5.75 23.67 36.49
N THR A 57 -4.49 23.24 36.65
CA THR A 57 -3.96 22.14 37.50
C THR A 57 -4.68 20.79 37.66
N ARG A 58 -3.97 19.70 37.28
CA ARG A 58 -3.64 18.61 38.22
C ARG A 58 -2.32 17.91 37.85
N ARG A 59 -1.44 17.78 38.84
CA ARG A 59 -0.07 17.25 38.77
C ARG A 59 -0.03 15.74 38.54
N ALA A 60 1.10 15.33 37.95
CA ALA A 60 1.59 13.97 37.73
C ALA A 60 1.85 13.18 39.03
N PRO A 61 2.34 11.92 38.91
CA PRO A 61 3.79 11.79 39.09
C PRO A 61 4.52 11.11 37.93
N HIS A 62 5.75 11.57 37.75
CA HIS A 62 6.76 11.16 36.78
C HIS A 62 7.43 9.84 37.16
N GLU A 63 7.79 9.03 36.16
CA GLU A 63 9.06 8.31 36.16
C GLU A 63 9.78 8.55 34.82
N HIS A 64 10.96 9.16 34.91
CA HIS A 64 11.87 9.43 33.79
C HIS A 64 12.90 8.31 33.71
N ILE A 65 12.99 7.63 32.58
CA ILE A 65 14.22 6.93 32.17
C ILE A 65 14.72 7.63 30.90
N PRO A 66 15.89 8.28 30.93
CA PRO A 66 16.38 9.07 29.82
C PRO A 66 16.89 8.18 28.68
N VAL A 67 16.31 8.39 27.51
CA VAL A 67 16.85 7.98 26.22
C VAL A 67 18.19 8.69 26.04
N ASN A 68 19.28 7.92 25.90
CA ASN A 68 20.50 8.45 25.32
C ASN A 68 20.88 7.66 24.07
N ARG A 69 21.04 8.44 23.01
CA ARG A 69 21.19 8.05 21.62
C ARG A 69 22.69 7.84 21.35
N ARG A 70 23.00 6.91 20.43
CA ARG A 70 24.27 6.75 19.69
C ARG A 70 25.34 5.92 20.42
N GLN A 71 26.17 5.11 19.76
CA GLN A 71 26.34 4.77 18.35
C GLN A 71 27.15 3.47 18.28
N LEU A 72 26.73 2.57 17.39
CA LEU A 72 27.41 1.31 17.11
C LEU A 72 28.39 1.50 15.94
N SER A 73 29.66 1.18 16.15
CA SER A 73 30.60 0.88 15.07
C SER A 73 30.69 -0.64 14.91
N ARG A 74 30.25 -1.17 13.76
CA ARG A 74 30.35 -2.60 13.43
C ARG A 74 31.36 -2.77 12.29
N LYS A 75 32.36 -3.63 12.50
CA LYS A 75 33.27 -4.11 11.45
C LYS A 75 32.52 -5.14 10.59
N GLN A 76 32.53 -4.93 9.27
CA GLN A 76 32.11 -5.90 8.26
C GLN A 76 33.27 -6.86 7.97
N THR A 77 32.99 -8.15 8.02
CA THR A 77 33.83 -9.21 7.44
C THR A 77 33.09 -9.77 6.24
N THR A 78 33.63 -9.49 5.05
CA THR A 78 33.32 -10.11 3.77
C THR A 78 33.80 -11.56 3.77
N VAL A 79 32.91 -12.50 3.43
CA VAL A 79 33.27 -13.88 3.12
C VAL A 79 32.93 -14.13 1.65
N ALA A 80 33.90 -14.67 0.93
CA ALA A 80 33.88 -14.96 -0.50
C ALA A 80 32.94 -16.14 -0.83
N PHE A 81 32.26 -16.05 -1.97
CA PHE A 81 31.37 -17.06 -2.53
C PHE A 81 32.13 -18.05 -3.43
N GLY A 82 31.82 -19.35 -3.26
CA GLY A 82 32.00 -20.42 -4.26
C GLY A 82 30.74 -20.56 -5.15
N PRO A 83 30.73 -21.49 -6.13
CA PRO A 83 30.35 -21.20 -7.52
C PRO A 83 28.85 -21.05 -7.77
N GLU A 84 28.58 -20.28 -8.82
CA GLU A 84 27.37 -19.50 -9.09
C GLU A 84 26.23 -20.31 -9.73
N ASP A 85 25.04 -20.17 -9.15
CA ASP A 85 23.75 -20.48 -9.78
C ASP A 85 23.21 -19.18 -10.45
N PRO A 86 22.71 -19.23 -11.70
CA PRO A 86 22.35 -18.02 -12.46
C PRO A 86 21.14 -17.24 -11.91
N HIS A 87 20.46 -17.73 -10.88
CA HIS A 87 19.41 -17.01 -10.14
C HIS A 87 19.95 -16.15 -8.97
N GLN A 88 21.26 -16.18 -8.66
CA GLN A 88 21.85 -15.36 -7.58
C GLN A 88 22.25 -13.92 -8.00
N HIS A 89 22.24 -13.59 -9.31
CA HIS A 89 22.73 -12.30 -9.77
C HIS A 89 21.92 -11.10 -9.26
N ASP A 90 20.62 -11.23 -9.06
CA ASP A 90 19.77 -10.12 -8.58
C ASP A 90 20.02 -9.78 -7.10
N MET A 91 20.31 -10.78 -6.27
CA MET A 91 20.64 -10.57 -4.84
C MET A 91 22.07 -10.07 -4.64
N SER A 92 23.01 -10.48 -5.49
CA SER A 92 24.40 -10.00 -5.53
C SER A 92 24.47 -8.50 -5.84
N HIS A 93 23.68 -8.03 -6.80
CA HIS A 93 23.63 -6.62 -7.19
C HIS A 93 23.05 -5.74 -6.07
N ALA A 94 21.95 -6.17 -5.44
CA ALA A 94 21.36 -5.47 -4.31
C ALA A 94 22.32 -5.36 -3.11
N ASN A 95 23.09 -6.42 -2.84
CA ASN A 95 24.05 -6.44 -1.74
C ASN A 95 25.27 -5.54 -2.01
N LYS A 96 25.76 -5.51 -3.27
CA LYS A 96 26.82 -4.57 -3.70
C LYS A 96 26.37 -3.11 -3.60
N LEU A 97 25.14 -2.81 -3.99
CA LEU A 97 24.56 -1.47 -3.84
C LEU A 97 24.38 -1.07 -2.36
N ALA A 98 23.96 -2.00 -1.50
CA ALA A 98 23.87 -1.77 -0.06
C ALA A 98 25.26 -1.52 0.55
N GLN A 99 26.29 -2.27 0.16
CA GLN A 99 27.67 -2.04 0.59
C GLN A 99 28.23 -0.69 0.11
N LEU A 100 27.91 -0.28 -1.12
CA LEU A 100 28.26 1.05 -1.64
C LEU A 100 27.56 2.18 -0.86
N ALA A 101 26.29 2.00 -0.49
CA ALA A 101 25.57 2.96 0.34
C ALA A 101 26.16 3.04 1.77
N TYR A 102 26.52 1.90 2.35
CA TYR A 102 27.15 1.83 3.67
C TYR A 102 28.54 2.45 3.69
N SER A 103 29.38 2.19 2.69
CA SER A 103 30.71 2.79 2.59
C SER A 103 30.65 4.31 2.37
N LYS A 104 29.74 4.80 1.51
CA LYS A 104 29.50 6.25 1.36
C LYS A 104 29.06 6.92 2.68
N ARG A 105 28.29 6.21 3.50
CA ARG A 105 27.89 6.70 4.84
C ARG A 105 29.04 6.67 5.84
N ALA A 106 29.87 5.62 5.81
CA ALA A 106 31.03 5.46 6.69
C ALA A 106 32.23 6.37 6.33
N HIS A 107 32.25 6.89 5.09
CA HIS A 107 33.20 7.90 4.61
C HIS A 107 32.55 9.28 4.47
N SER A 108 31.35 9.48 5.02
CA SER A 108 30.70 10.78 4.99
C SER A 108 31.48 11.79 5.84
N GLU A 109 31.44 13.06 5.44
CA GLU A 109 32.06 14.17 6.18
C GLU A 109 31.55 14.23 7.63
N TRP A 110 30.29 13.87 7.86
CA TRP A 110 29.71 13.72 9.19
C TRP A 110 30.38 12.65 10.05
N SER A 111 30.73 11.50 9.46
CA SER A 111 31.47 10.45 10.18
C SER A 111 32.93 10.83 10.45
N LEU A 112 33.51 11.67 9.59
CA LEU A 112 34.87 12.21 9.76
C LEU A 112 34.91 13.23 10.91
N LEU A 113 33.95 14.16 10.93
CA LEU A 113 33.75 15.12 12.02
C LEU A 113 33.55 14.41 13.36
N GLN A 114 32.74 13.36 13.37
CA GLN A 114 32.46 12.64 14.60
C GLN A 114 33.67 11.87 15.15
N LYS A 115 34.54 11.36 14.27
CA LYS A 115 35.84 10.78 14.69
C LYS A 115 36.76 11.87 15.23
N TRP A 116 36.82 13.02 14.56
CA TRP A 116 37.64 14.14 14.99
C TRP A 116 37.20 14.67 16.38
N GLU A 117 35.89 14.85 16.61
CA GLU A 117 35.33 15.22 17.91
C GLU A 117 35.72 14.22 19.01
N ALA A 118 35.59 12.91 18.73
CA ALA A 118 35.95 11.86 19.68
C ALA A 118 37.46 11.82 19.98
N ASP A 119 38.31 12.14 19.01
CA ASP A 119 39.76 12.16 19.20
C ASP A 119 40.23 13.44 19.92
N VAL A 120 39.59 14.59 19.68
CA VAL A 120 39.78 15.82 20.47
C VAL A 120 39.36 15.59 21.93
N GLU A 121 38.23 14.93 22.16
CA GLU A 121 37.78 14.60 23.52
C GLU A 121 38.77 13.67 24.22
N LYS A 122 39.26 12.62 23.55
CA LYS A 122 40.30 11.74 24.10
C LYS A 122 41.60 12.48 24.42
N LEU A 123 42.06 13.36 23.54
CA LEU A 123 43.26 14.18 23.76
C LEU A 123 43.07 15.10 24.97
N SER A 124 41.92 15.79 25.07
CA SER A 124 41.62 16.65 26.22
C SER A 124 41.56 15.88 27.55
N VAL A 125 41.05 14.64 27.54
CA VAL A 125 41.02 13.76 28.71
C VAL A 125 42.42 13.24 29.05
N GLN A 126 43.26 12.97 28.05
CA GLN A 126 44.67 12.60 28.25
C GLN A 126 45.48 13.77 28.81
N GLU A 127 45.40 14.96 28.22
CA GLU A 127 46.07 16.16 28.72
C GLU A 127 45.63 16.50 30.15
N ARG A 128 44.32 16.37 30.43
CA ARG A 128 43.80 16.53 31.80
C ARG A 128 44.36 15.48 32.75
N LYS A 129 44.50 14.22 32.33
CA LYS A 129 45.11 13.15 33.13
C LYS A 129 46.60 13.38 33.35
N GLU A 130 47.33 13.85 32.34
CA GLU A 130 48.75 14.19 32.45
C GLU A 130 48.98 15.42 33.34
N LEU A 131 48.15 16.45 33.23
CA LEU A 131 48.17 17.61 34.13
C LEU A 131 47.85 17.20 35.57
N LEU A 132 46.85 16.36 35.78
CA LEU A 132 46.53 15.82 37.11
C LEU A 132 47.62 14.90 37.66
N ALA A 133 48.33 14.15 36.81
CA ALA A 133 49.48 13.33 37.21
C ALA A 133 50.72 14.18 37.54
N LYS A 134 50.95 15.26 36.80
CA LYS A 134 51.99 16.26 37.09
C LYS A 134 51.69 17.06 38.37
N LEU A 135 50.42 17.23 38.73
CA LEU A 135 49.99 17.86 39.99
C LEU A 135 49.95 16.88 41.19
N LYS A 136 49.82 15.57 40.94
CA LYS A 136 49.79 14.52 41.98
C LYS A 136 51.15 13.86 42.25
N THR A 137 52.20 14.23 41.54
CA THR A 137 53.57 13.78 41.86
C THR A 137 54.16 14.72 42.92
N PRO A 138 54.34 14.29 44.18
CA PRO A 138 55.10 15.07 45.13
C PRO A 138 56.57 15.05 44.68
N LYS A 139 57.06 16.15 44.10
CA LYS A 139 58.49 16.41 44.13
C LYS A 139 58.86 16.59 45.60
N PRO A 140 59.89 15.89 46.13
CA PRO A 140 60.35 16.13 47.48
C PRO A 140 60.87 17.57 47.57
N LEU A 141 60.10 18.45 48.22
CA LEU A 141 60.56 19.75 48.69
C LEU A 141 61.46 19.51 49.91
N SER A 142 62.67 19.00 49.68
CA SER A 142 63.68 18.82 50.73
C SER A 142 64.88 19.76 50.57
N HIS A 143 64.81 20.78 49.71
CA HIS A 143 65.92 21.73 49.47
C HIS A 143 65.54 23.23 49.53
N LEU A 144 64.40 23.61 50.13
CA LEU A 144 64.03 25.03 50.28
C LEU A 144 63.52 25.41 51.68
N ILE A 145 64.00 24.71 52.70
CA ILE A 145 63.98 25.22 54.08
C ILE A 145 65.45 25.42 54.47
N LEU A 146 66.08 26.48 53.93
CA LEU A 146 67.27 27.14 54.49
C LEU A 146 67.68 28.38 53.66
N VAL A 147 66.71 29.08 53.03
CA VAL A 147 66.89 30.46 52.51
C VAL A 147 65.62 31.30 52.80
N PHE A 148 65.02 31.11 53.98
CA PHE A 148 63.89 31.94 54.46
C PHE A 148 64.34 32.98 55.51
N ALA A 149 65.64 33.22 55.62
CA ALA A 149 66.18 34.42 56.23
C ALA A 149 66.59 35.36 55.09
N LEU A 150 65.85 36.46 54.92
CA LEU A 150 66.16 37.63 54.09
C LEU A 150 65.77 37.55 52.59
N CYS A 151 64.47 37.67 52.28
CA CYS A 151 63.95 38.28 51.04
C CYS A 151 62.50 38.78 51.26
N PRO A 152 62.07 39.88 50.61
CA PRO A 152 60.91 40.66 51.04
C PRO A 152 59.59 39.96 50.69
N GLN A 153 58.74 39.74 51.70
CA GLN A 153 57.44 39.06 51.57
C GLN A 153 56.42 39.82 50.70
N GLU A 154 56.69 41.09 50.36
CA GLU A 154 55.78 41.91 49.55
C GLU A 154 55.82 41.57 48.06
N GLU A 155 56.99 41.21 47.50
CA GLU A 155 57.12 40.94 46.05
C GLU A 155 56.44 39.62 45.65
N GLN A 156 56.49 38.60 46.51
CA GLN A 156 55.87 37.31 46.23
C GLN A 156 54.33 37.36 46.31
N ARG A 157 53.78 38.22 47.19
CA ARG A 157 52.34 38.51 47.25
C ARG A 157 51.87 39.24 46.00
N VAL A 158 52.60 40.25 45.53
CA VAL A 158 52.25 41.00 44.30
C VAL A 158 52.20 40.07 43.07
N VAL A 159 53.13 39.12 42.96
CA VAL A 159 53.13 38.13 41.87
C VAL A 159 51.94 37.17 41.96
N LEU A 160 51.59 36.70 43.17
CA LEU A 160 50.42 35.84 43.37
C LEU A 160 49.10 36.57 43.14
N ASP A 161 48.96 37.82 43.60
CA ASP A 161 47.79 38.65 43.36
C ASP A 161 47.61 38.94 41.86
N LYS A 162 48.71 39.18 41.13
CA LYS A 162 48.69 39.32 39.67
C LYS A 162 48.23 38.04 38.98
N GLN A 163 48.70 36.87 39.40
CA GLN A 163 48.25 35.58 38.85
C GLN A 163 46.76 35.30 39.16
N VAL A 164 46.28 35.70 40.34
CA VAL A 164 44.87 35.58 40.71
C VAL A 164 44.01 36.52 39.85
N LEU A 165 44.43 37.76 39.64
CA LEU A 165 43.77 38.73 38.76
C LEU A 165 43.75 38.26 37.30
N ASP A 166 44.86 37.73 36.79
CA ASP A 166 44.92 37.19 35.43
C ASP A 166 44.00 35.96 35.26
N LYS A 167 43.92 35.10 36.28
CA LYS A 167 42.98 33.97 36.31
C LYS A 167 41.52 34.42 36.40
N GLN A 168 41.24 35.50 37.14
CA GLN A 168 39.91 36.10 37.20
C GLN A 168 39.53 36.72 35.84
N LYS A 169 40.45 37.44 35.18
CA LYS A 169 40.25 37.96 33.81
C LYS A 169 39.98 36.84 32.81
N ALA A 170 40.78 35.78 32.82
CA ALA A 170 40.58 34.62 31.94
C ALA A 170 39.23 33.92 32.21
N ARG A 171 38.79 33.83 33.47
CA ARG A 171 37.46 33.31 33.80
C ARG A 171 36.33 34.19 33.29
N LEU A 172 36.49 35.51 33.40
CA LEU A 172 35.49 36.48 32.96
C LEU A 172 35.36 36.48 31.43
N GLN A 173 36.48 36.36 30.73
CA GLN A 173 36.51 36.21 29.28
C GLN A 173 35.88 34.89 28.83
N LEU A 174 36.20 33.77 29.47
CA LEU A 174 35.53 32.49 29.20
C LEU A 174 34.02 32.53 29.49
N GLN A 175 33.57 33.33 30.45
CA GLN A 175 32.14 33.56 30.69
C GLN A 175 31.50 34.37 29.57
N GLN A 176 32.19 35.40 29.06
CA GLN A 176 31.72 36.20 27.92
C GLN A 176 31.63 35.35 26.65
N ASP A 177 32.64 34.54 26.36
CA ASP A 177 32.66 33.63 25.20
C ASP A 177 31.48 32.64 25.27
N LYS A 178 31.21 32.06 26.44
CA LYS A 178 30.06 31.16 26.63
C LYS A 178 28.71 31.85 26.45
N VAL A 179 28.60 33.12 26.84
CA VAL A 179 27.38 33.91 26.62
C VAL A 179 27.21 34.20 25.13
N GLN A 180 28.30 34.50 24.42
CA GLN A 180 28.28 34.71 22.98
C GLN A 180 27.90 33.42 22.23
N ASP A 181 28.51 32.29 22.57
CA ASP A 181 28.18 30.97 22.00
C ASP A 181 26.69 30.62 22.22
N ALA A 182 26.15 30.94 23.40
CA ALA A 182 24.73 30.72 23.70
C ALA A 182 23.82 31.63 22.87
N GLN A 183 24.22 32.87 22.60
CA GLN A 183 23.49 33.80 21.73
C GLN A 183 23.52 33.34 20.28
N ASP A 184 24.68 32.90 19.78
CA ASP A 184 24.85 32.40 18.42
C ASP A 184 24.06 31.10 18.21
N LEU A 185 24.05 30.21 19.20
CA LEU A 185 23.23 29.00 19.18
C LEU A 185 21.72 29.34 19.19
N ALA A 186 21.31 30.32 20.00
CA ALA A 186 19.91 30.77 20.03
C ALA A 186 19.49 31.40 18.69
N ALA A 187 20.37 32.16 18.04
CA ALA A 187 20.15 32.71 16.71
C ALA A 187 20.03 31.59 15.65
N ALA A 188 20.91 30.59 15.68
CA ALA A 188 20.86 29.44 14.79
C ALA A 188 19.57 28.61 14.97
N LEU A 189 19.15 28.38 16.21
CA LEU A 189 17.88 27.70 16.52
C LEU A 189 16.67 28.50 16.02
N LYS A 190 16.68 29.82 16.19
CA LYS A 190 15.61 30.70 15.68
C LYS A 190 15.55 30.66 14.15
N GLN A 191 16.69 30.64 13.48
CA GLN A 191 16.78 30.52 12.03
C GLN A 191 16.26 29.16 11.55
N HIS A 192 16.69 28.06 12.19
CA HIS A 192 16.20 26.72 11.86
C HIS A 192 14.69 26.59 12.03
N ASN A 193 14.13 27.11 13.14
CA ASN A 193 12.69 27.10 13.38
C ASN A 193 11.93 27.93 12.33
N SER A 194 12.52 29.06 11.87
CA SER A 194 11.96 29.85 10.77
C SER A 194 11.94 29.05 9.46
N ASP A 195 13.03 28.35 9.15
CA ASP A 195 13.16 27.58 7.91
C ASP A 195 12.27 26.32 7.92
N GLU A 196 12.09 25.66 9.07
CA GLU A 196 11.07 24.61 9.24
C GLU A 196 9.65 25.15 9.05
N ALA A 197 9.34 26.33 9.61
CA ALA A 197 8.03 26.96 9.43
C ALA A 197 7.76 27.32 7.97
N LYS A 198 8.76 27.85 7.24
CA LYS A 198 8.70 28.12 5.80
C LYS A 198 8.51 26.82 5.00
N ALA A 199 9.26 25.77 5.31
CA ALA A 199 9.12 24.48 4.65
C ALA A 199 7.73 23.86 4.88
N ALA A 200 7.19 23.97 6.09
CA ALA A 200 5.83 23.53 6.41
C ALA A 200 4.76 24.37 5.69
N ALA A 201 4.95 25.68 5.57
CA ALA A 201 4.07 26.56 4.80
C ALA A 201 4.10 26.21 3.30
N ALA A 202 5.30 25.97 2.74
CA ALA A 202 5.47 25.55 1.35
C ALA A 202 4.74 24.22 1.08
N ARG A 203 4.90 23.21 1.95
CA ARG A 203 4.18 21.93 1.84
C ARG A 203 2.66 22.11 1.90
N ARG A 204 2.17 22.96 2.80
CA ARG A 204 0.72 23.29 2.88
C ARG A 204 0.23 23.95 1.60
N SER A 205 0.98 24.90 1.05
CA SER A 205 0.61 25.57 -0.20
C SER A 205 0.58 24.60 -1.40
N ALA A 206 1.57 23.70 -1.52
CA ALA A 206 1.60 22.69 -2.56
C ALA A 206 0.43 21.71 -2.43
N ALA A 207 0.11 21.26 -1.22
CA ALA A 207 -1.04 20.39 -0.97
C ALA A 207 -2.38 21.07 -1.36
N LEU A 208 -2.53 22.37 -1.07
CA LEU A 208 -3.70 23.14 -1.47
C LEU A 208 -3.80 23.32 -2.99
N GLN A 209 -2.67 23.56 -3.68
CA GLN A 209 -2.63 23.63 -5.14
C GLN A 209 -3.03 22.29 -5.77
N THR A 210 -2.51 21.17 -5.28
CA THR A 210 -2.91 19.84 -5.74
C THR A 210 -4.40 19.59 -5.50
N LYS A 211 -4.93 19.99 -4.35
CA LYS A 211 -6.37 19.87 -4.06
C LYS A 211 -7.21 20.71 -5.04
N ALA A 212 -6.78 21.92 -5.38
CA ALA A 212 -7.45 22.78 -6.35
C ALA A 212 -7.42 22.17 -7.76
N LEU A 213 -6.27 21.62 -8.19
CA LEU A 213 -6.16 20.92 -9.48
C LEU A 213 -7.09 19.71 -9.56
N MET A 214 -7.15 18.89 -8.51
CA MET A 214 -8.05 17.74 -8.44
C MET A 214 -9.52 18.15 -8.50
N ALA A 215 -9.89 19.24 -7.80
CA ALA A 215 -11.24 19.80 -7.89
C ALA A 215 -11.57 20.28 -9.32
N GLY A 216 -10.60 20.89 -10.01
CA GLY A 216 -10.72 21.28 -11.43
C GLY A 216 -10.94 20.08 -12.35
N GLN A 217 -10.19 18.99 -12.18
CA GLN A 217 -10.37 17.75 -12.94
C GLN A 217 -11.75 17.13 -12.73
N VAL A 218 -12.25 17.13 -11.48
CA VAL A 218 -13.61 16.64 -11.17
C VAL A 218 -14.68 17.51 -11.85
N ALA A 219 -14.50 18.84 -11.86
CA ALA A 219 -15.42 19.74 -12.54
C ALA A 219 -15.43 19.51 -14.06
N GLN A 220 -14.25 19.37 -14.68
CA GLN A 220 -14.12 19.05 -16.11
C GLN A 220 -14.77 17.70 -16.45
N TYR A 221 -14.57 16.67 -15.62
CA TYR A 221 -15.21 15.37 -15.82
C TYR A 221 -16.73 15.44 -15.72
N ARG A 222 -17.26 16.22 -14.76
CA ARG A 222 -18.72 16.46 -14.65
C ARG A 222 -19.26 17.15 -15.90
N HIS A 223 -18.57 18.17 -16.39
CA HIS A 223 -18.95 18.89 -17.61
C HIS A 223 -18.97 17.97 -18.82
N SER A 224 -17.88 17.21 -19.05
CA SER A 224 -17.79 16.25 -20.16
C SER A 224 -18.89 15.18 -20.09
N LYS A 225 -19.24 14.70 -18.89
CA LYS A 225 -20.34 13.76 -18.71
C LYS A 225 -21.70 14.38 -19.01
N GLU A 226 -21.90 15.65 -18.68
CA GLU A 226 -23.13 16.37 -18.98
C GLU A 226 -23.26 16.64 -20.49
N GLU A 227 -22.18 17.02 -21.17
CA GLU A 227 -22.12 17.15 -22.63
C GLU A 227 -22.41 15.83 -23.34
N ALA A 228 -21.78 14.73 -22.90
CA ALA A 228 -22.04 13.40 -23.45
C ALA A 228 -23.50 12.98 -23.26
N ARG A 229 -24.11 13.32 -22.12
CA ARG A 229 -25.54 13.06 -21.88
C ARG A 229 -26.43 13.91 -22.79
N ARG A 230 -26.10 15.19 -23.00
CA ARG A 230 -26.85 16.07 -23.91
C ARG A 230 -26.73 15.59 -25.37
N ALA A 231 -25.54 15.19 -25.80
CA ALA A 231 -25.33 14.61 -27.13
C ALA A 231 -26.17 13.34 -27.32
N LYS A 232 -26.14 12.42 -26.35
CA LYS A 232 -26.95 11.20 -26.41
C LYS A 232 -28.45 11.48 -26.46
N LEU A 233 -28.95 12.42 -25.65
CA LEU A 233 -30.36 12.81 -25.69
C LEU A 233 -30.74 13.46 -27.03
N ALA A 234 -29.83 14.22 -27.64
CA ALA A 234 -30.05 14.80 -28.96
C ALA A 234 -30.06 13.74 -30.07
N GLU A 235 -29.18 12.73 -29.99
CA GLU A 235 -29.19 11.57 -30.90
C GLU A 235 -30.47 10.75 -30.73
N GLU A 236 -30.85 10.41 -29.50
CA GLU A 236 -32.09 9.67 -29.20
C GLU A 236 -33.33 10.45 -29.69
N GLN A 237 -33.35 11.78 -29.56
CA GLN A 237 -34.44 12.61 -30.08
C GLN A 237 -34.45 12.63 -31.63
N ALA A 238 -33.28 12.73 -32.27
CA ALA A 238 -33.20 12.70 -33.73
C ALA A 238 -33.67 11.35 -34.30
N GLU A 239 -33.34 10.24 -33.63
CA GLU A 239 -33.84 8.90 -33.98
C GLU A 239 -35.36 8.79 -33.82
N LEU A 240 -35.92 9.33 -32.73
CA LEU A 240 -37.37 9.38 -32.53
C LEU A 240 -38.07 10.21 -33.62
N ASP A 241 -37.53 11.37 -33.95
CA ASP A 241 -38.08 12.24 -35.00
C ASP A 241 -38.02 11.56 -36.38
N ASP A 242 -36.94 10.83 -36.69
CA ASP A 242 -36.81 10.05 -37.94
C ASP A 242 -37.81 8.88 -37.99
N MET A 243 -37.99 8.15 -36.89
CA MET A 243 -39.00 7.10 -36.80
C MET A 243 -40.42 7.63 -36.96
N GLN A 244 -40.74 8.78 -36.34
CA GLN A 244 -42.05 9.41 -36.49
C GLN A 244 -42.31 9.86 -37.94
N LYS A 245 -41.29 10.41 -38.62
CA LYS A 245 -41.40 10.74 -40.06
C LYS A 245 -41.64 9.51 -40.91
N LYS A 246 -40.86 8.44 -40.72
CA LYS A 246 -41.05 7.18 -41.45
C LYS A 246 -42.44 6.59 -41.22
N GLN A 247 -42.93 6.61 -39.99
CA GLN A 247 -44.27 6.12 -39.67
C GLN A 247 -45.36 6.97 -40.36
N ALA A 248 -45.21 8.30 -40.37
CA ALA A 248 -46.13 9.19 -41.08
C ALA A 248 -46.10 8.97 -42.61
N GLU A 249 -44.93 8.72 -43.19
CA GLU A 249 -44.79 8.38 -44.61
C GLU A 249 -45.43 7.03 -44.95
N GLU A 250 -45.22 6.00 -44.12
CA GLU A 250 -45.85 4.69 -44.28
C GLU A 250 -47.37 4.78 -44.18
N ASP A 251 -47.90 5.56 -43.24
CA ASP A 251 -49.34 5.74 -43.08
C ASP A 251 -49.94 6.53 -44.26
N ALA A 252 -49.21 7.52 -44.80
CA ALA A 252 -49.61 8.22 -46.02
C ALA A 252 -49.60 7.28 -47.24
N GLN A 253 -48.61 6.38 -47.36
CA GLN A 253 -48.56 5.38 -48.43
C GLN A 253 -49.70 4.38 -48.32
N LYS A 254 -50.02 3.88 -47.12
CA LYS A 254 -51.17 3.00 -46.87
C LYS A 254 -52.49 3.69 -47.20
N ALA A 255 -52.65 4.96 -46.81
CA ALA A 255 -53.84 5.74 -47.15
C ALA A 255 -54.01 5.91 -48.67
N LYS A 256 -52.90 6.12 -49.40
CA LYS A 256 -52.90 6.18 -50.87
C LYS A 256 -53.28 4.84 -51.49
N GLN A 257 -52.70 3.73 -51.03
CA GLN A 257 -53.06 2.38 -51.50
C GLN A 257 -54.54 2.08 -51.28
N LEU A 258 -55.08 2.37 -50.08
CA LEU A 258 -56.50 2.20 -49.79
C LEU A 258 -57.40 3.06 -50.69
N HIS A 259 -56.95 4.24 -51.10
CA HIS A 259 -57.67 5.08 -52.05
C HIS A 259 -57.63 4.49 -53.47
N ASP A 260 -56.48 4.02 -53.91
CA ASP A 260 -56.31 3.36 -55.22
C ASP A 260 -57.15 2.07 -55.30
N ASP A 261 -57.20 1.30 -54.21
CA ASP A 261 -58.06 0.11 -54.08
C ASP A 261 -59.56 0.47 -54.16
N LYS A 262 -59.98 1.60 -53.57
CA LYS A 262 -61.36 2.10 -53.69
C LYS A 262 -61.70 2.50 -55.13
N ILE A 263 -60.76 3.13 -55.85
CA ILE A 263 -60.94 3.45 -57.27
C ILE A 263 -61.05 2.17 -58.10
N ALA A 264 -60.19 1.18 -57.85
CA ALA A 264 -60.24 -0.11 -58.51
C ALA A 264 -61.58 -0.84 -58.23
N MET A 265 -62.09 -0.78 -57.00
CA MET A 265 -63.40 -1.31 -56.64
C MET A 265 -64.54 -0.57 -57.37
N ALA A 266 -64.49 0.76 -57.46
CA ALA A 266 -65.48 1.54 -58.21
C ALA A 266 -65.46 1.19 -59.71
N LYS A 267 -64.27 0.98 -60.28
CA LYS A 267 -64.11 0.55 -61.68
C LYS A 267 -64.70 -0.85 -61.91
N THR A 268 -64.43 -1.81 -61.03
CA THR A 268 -65.01 -3.16 -61.14
C THR A 268 -66.53 -3.17 -60.97
N LEU A 269 -67.09 -2.31 -60.13
CA LEU A 269 -68.55 -2.12 -60.05
C LEU A 269 -69.12 -1.55 -61.36
N SER A 270 -68.45 -0.55 -61.96
CA SER A 270 -68.85 0.00 -63.26
C SER A 270 -68.78 -1.03 -64.40
N GLU A 271 -67.73 -1.85 -64.43
CA GLU A 271 -67.58 -2.95 -65.39
C GLU A 271 -68.66 -4.02 -65.20
N ASN A 272 -69.02 -4.34 -63.95
CA ASN A 272 -70.13 -5.23 -63.64
C ASN A 272 -71.48 -4.65 -64.10
N ASP A 273 -71.74 -3.37 -63.87
CA ASP A 273 -72.96 -2.70 -64.35
C ASP A 273 -73.02 -2.65 -65.88
N ALA A 274 -71.89 -2.41 -66.55
CA ALA A 274 -71.79 -2.47 -68.00
C ALA A 274 -72.10 -3.89 -68.52
N ASN A 275 -71.56 -4.92 -67.86
CA ASN A 275 -71.86 -6.31 -68.17
C ASN A 275 -73.33 -6.67 -67.90
N ILE A 276 -73.94 -6.16 -66.82
CA ILE A 276 -75.37 -6.35 -66.55
C ILE A 276 -76.22 -5.68 -67.64
N LYS A 277 -75.87 -4.47 -68.06
CA LYS A 277 -76.55 -3.77 -69.16
C LYS A 277 -76.37 -4.49 -70.49
N ALA A 278 -75.18 -5.00 -70.79
CA ALA A 278 -74.90 -5.80 -71.97
C ALA A 278 -75.72 -7.10 -71.97
N LYS A 279 -75.78 -7.81 -70.83
CA LYS A 279 -76.63 -9.00 -70.65
C LYS A 279 -78.12 -8.67 -70.80
N LYS A 280 -78.60 -7.54 -70.26
CA LYS A 280 -79.99 -7.10 -70.46
C LYS A 280 -80.30 -6.74 -71.91
N LYS A 281 -79.34 -6.13 -72.63
CA LYS A 281 -79.49 -5.83 -74.06
C LYS A 281 -79.49 -7.10 -74.90
N ALA A 282 -78.61 -8.06 -74.58
CA ALA A 282 -78.60 -9.39 -75.19
C ALA A 282 -79.90 -10.15 -74.92
N ALA A 283 -80.42 -10.12 -73.69
CA ALA A 283 -81.70 -10.75 -73.35
C ALA A 283 -82.90 -10.09 -74.05
N LYS A 284 -82.89 -8.76 -74.25
CA LYS A 284 -83.92 -8.07 -75.04
C LYS A 284 -83.83 -8.38 -76.53
N GLN A 285 -82.61 -8.47 -77.07
CA GLN A 285 -82.41 -8.87 -78.46
C GLN A 285 -82.87 -10.31 -78.67
N GLN A 286 -82.50 -11.21 -77.76
CA GLN A 286 -82.94 -12.58 -77.78
C GLN A 286 -84.46 -12.72 -77.64
N ALA A 287 -85.12 -11.91 -76.81
CA ALA A 287 -86.58 -11.89 -76.74
C ALA A 287 -87.26 -11.40 -78.04
N LEU A 288 -86.63 -10.52 -78.81
CA LEU A 288 -87.13 -10.06 -80.12
C LEU A 288 -86.90 -11.12 -81.20
N ASP A 289 -85.72 -11.73 -81.20
CA ASP A 289 -85.36 -12.82 -82.13
C ASP A 289 -86.21 -14.08 -81.85
N ASP A 290 -86.54 -14.35 -80.58
CA ASP A 290 -87.41 -15.45 -80.16
C ASP A 290 -88.88 -15.19 -80.58
N ASP A 291 -89.37 -13.95 -80.53
CA ASP A 291 -90.75 -13.61 -80.96
C ASP A 291 -90.94 -13.70 -82.49
N GLU A 292 -89.86 -13.46 -83.25
CA GLU A 292 -89.81 -13.61 -84.71
C GLU A 292 -89.67 -15.09 -85.13
N MET A 293 -88.87 -15.88 -84.40
CA MET A 293 -88.68 -17.32 -84.64
C MET A 293 -89.88 -18.17 -84.19
N MET A 294 -90.56 -17.82 -83.10
CA MET A 294 -91.70 -18.59 -82.56
C MET A 294 -92.91 -18.67 -83.51
N ARG A 295 -93.07 -17.71 -84.44
CA ARG A 295 -94.10 -17.77 -85.50
C ARG A 295 -93.80 -18.78 -86.59
N GLN A 296 -92.54 -19.13 -86.82
CA GLN A 296 -92.11 -20.04 -87.88
C GLN A 296 -91.76 -21.45 -87.36
N TYR A 297 -91.42 -21.58 -86.07
CA TYR A 297 -90.97 -22.83 -85.45
C TYR A 297 -92.07 -23.67 -84.77
N ALA A 298 -93.27 -23.13 -84.53
CA ALA A 298 -94.35 -23.82 -83.80
C ALA A 298 -94.84 -25.14 -84.44
N ALA A 299 -94.68 -25.32 -85.75
CA ALA A 299 -95.05 -26.56 -86.46
C ALA A 299 -93.92 -27.60 -86.51
N LEU A 300 -92.66 -27.22 -86.26
CA LEU A 300 -91.49 -28.11 -86.31
C LEU A 300 -91.09 -28.63 -84.91
N LEU A 301 -91.38 -27.86 -83.84
CA LEU A 301 -90.96 -28.15 -82.45
C LEU A 301 -91.64 -29.36 -81.81
N LEU A 302 -92.91 -29.63 -82.12
CA LEU A 302 -93.64 -30.79 -81.58
C LEU A 302 -93.02 -32.15 -81.95
N ARG A 303 -92.15 -32.20 -82.97
CA ARG A 303 -91.42 -33.41 -83.37
C ARG A 303 -89.94 -33.44 -82.94
N GLN A 304 -89.39 -32.32 -82.44
CA GLN A 304 -88.01 -32.25 -81.94
C GLN A 304 -87.92 -32.21 -80.41
N ASP A 305 -88.96 -31.75 -79.71
CA ASP A 305 -88.95 -31.67 -78.24
C ASP A 305 -88.86 -33.05 -77.57
N THR A 306 -89.46 -34.08 -78.17
CA THR A 306 -89.34 -35.48 -77.70
C THR A 306 -87.92 -36.05 -77.86
N ALA A 307 -87.10 -35.51 -78.77
CA ALA A 307 -85.70 -35.90 -78.94
C ALA A 307 -84.74 -35.04 -78.09
N ARG A 308 -85.11 -33.78 -77.82
CA ARG A 308 -84.29 -32.80 -77.08
C ARG A 308 -84.31 -33.02 -75.57
N GLU A 309 -85.44 -33.44 -75.00
CA GLU A 309 -85.53 -33.76 -73.56
C GLU A 309 -84.60 -34.90 -73.15
N GLN A 310 -84.44 -35.91 -74.01
CA GLN A 310 -83.50 -37.01 -73.79
C GLN A 310 -82.02 -36.56 -73.89
N ALA A 311 -81.72 -35.57 -74.74
CA ALA A 311 -80.37 -35.02 -74.88
C ALA A 311 -79.98 -34.05 -73.75
N LEU A 312 -80.94 -33.29 -73.20
CA LEU A 312 -80.70 -32.35 -72.10
C LEU A 312 -80.46 -33.07 -70.76
N LEU A 313 -81.13 -34.19 -70.49
CA LEU A 313 -80.85 -35.05 -69.33
C LEU A 313 -79.43 -35.63 -69.39
N ALA A 314 -78.96 -36.02 -70.59
CA ALA A 314 -77.58 -36.47 -70.79
C ALA A 314 -76.54 -35.34 -70.62
N LEU A 315 -76.87 -34.10 -71.00
CA LEU A 315 -75.99 -32.94 -70.83
C LEU A 315 -75.88 -32.51 -69.36
N GLN A 316 -76.99 -32.54 -68.61
CA GLN A 316 -77.03 -32.23 -67.16
C GLN A 316 -76.18 -33.21 -66.35
N ALA A 317 -76.24 -34.51 -66.68
CA ALA A 317 -75.35 -35.52 -66.07
C ALA A 317 -73.87 -35.24 -66.37
N ARG A 318 -73.54 -34.80 -67.59
CA ARG A 318 -72.17 -34.46 -68.00
C ARG A 318 -71.64 -33.17 -67.38
N THR A 319 -72.49 -32.18 -67.13
CA THR A 319 -72.13 -30.93 -66.43
C THR A 319 -71.99 -31.14 -64.93
N ALA A 320 -72.80 -32.00 -64.32
CA ALA A 320 -72.65 -32.41 -62.92
C ALA A 320 -71.31 -33.13 -62.70
N MET A 321 -70.94 -34.05 -63.61
CA MET A 321 -69.65 -34.74 -63.56
C MET A 321 -68.45 -33.78 -63.71
N ARG A 322 -68.56 -32.74 -64.54
CA ARG A 322 -67.52 -31.69 -64.65
C ARG A 322 -67.42 -30.81 -63.41
N ALA A 323 -68.55 -30.48 -62.78
CA ALA A 323 -68.58 -29.72 -61.53
C ALA A 323 -68.00 -30.54 -60.36
N GLU A 324 -68.23 -31.86 -60.35
CA GLU A 324 -67.63 -32.78 -59.37
C GLU A 324 -66.11 -32.89 -59.56
N VAL A 325 -65.63 -33.03 -60.80
CA VAL A 325 -64.19 -33.02 -61.10
C VAL A 325 -63.55 -31.67 -60.72
N ALA A 326 -64.16 -30.55 -61.07
CA ALA A 326 -63.67 -29.22 -60.67
C ALA A 326 -63.69 -29.02 -59.14
N GLY A 327 -64.72 -29.54 -58.46
CA GLY A 327 -64.80 -29.54 -57.00
C GLY A 327 -63.71 -30.38 -56.34
N LEU A 328 -63.40 -31.55 -56.92
CA LEU A 328 -62.30 -32.40 -56.48
C LEU A 328 -60.93 -31.78 -56.74
N GLU A 329 -60.74 -31.10 -57.89
CA GLU A 329 -59.50 -30.37 -58.20
C GLU A 329 -59.28 -29.17 -57.28
N VAL A 330 -60.33 -28.39 -56.98
CA VAL A 330 -60.26 -27.29 -56.01
C VAL A 330 -59.99 -27.80 -54.60
N LYS A 331 -60.61 -28.92 -54.20
CA LYS A 331 -60.35 -29.56 -52.91
C LYS A 331 -58.90 -30.05 -52.82
N LYS A 332 -58.39 -30.70 -53.87
CA LYS A 332 -56.99 -31.15 -53.93
C LYS A 332 -56.01 -29.97 -53.87
N ALA A 333 -56.27 -28.91 -54.63
CA ALA A 333 -55.43 -27.70 -54.61
C ALA A 333 -55.46 -26.99 -53.23
N ARG A 334 -56.61 -27.01 -52.54
CA ARG A 334 -56.73 -26.52 -51.17
C ARG A 334 -55.94 -27.39 -50.19
N ASP A 335 -56.08 -28.71 -50.26
CA ASP A 335 -55.39 -29.64 -49.37
C ASP A 335 -53.87 -29.55 -49.57
N GLU A 336 -53.39 -29.41 -50.82
CA GLU A 336 -51.98 -29.19 -51.15
C GLU A 336 -51.46 -27.84 -50.60
N ARG A 337 -52.27 -26.79 -50.67
CA ARG A 337 -51.93 -25.48 -50.09
C ARG A 337 -51.88 -25.53 -48.57
N GLU A 338 -52.87 -26.13 -47.92
CA GLU A 338 -52.90 -26.30 -46.45
C GLU A 338 -51.72 -27.17 -45.97
N ALA A 339 -51.37 -28.24 -46.71
CA ALA A 339 -50.19 -29.06 -46.42
C ALA A 339 -48.87 -28.26 -46.56
N ALA A 340 -48.75 -27.44 -47.61
CA ALA A 340 -47.57 -26.59 -47.81
C ALA A 340 -47.45 -25.48 -46.74
N GLU A 341 -48.58 -24.91 -46.32
CA GLU A 341 -48.62 -23.92 -45.24
C GLU A 341 -48.27 -24.54 -43.89
N ASN A 342 -48.83 -25.70 -43.56
CA ASN A 342 -48.49 -26.45 -42.35
C ASN A 342 -47.02 -26.87 -42.32
N ALA A 343 -46.43 -27.25 -43.46
CA ALA A 343 -45.01 -27.55 -43.55
C ALA A 343 -44.13 -26.32 -43.29
N ARG A 344 -44.52 -25.13 -43.76
CA ARG A 344 -43.83 -23.87 -43.48
C ARG A 344 -43.93 -23.48 -42.01
N ILE A 345 -45.11 -23.64 -41.40
CA ILE A 345 -45.33 -23.40 -39.97
C ILE A 345 -44.45 -24.34 -39.15
N ALA A 346 -44.42 -25.64 -39.47
CA ALA A 346 -43.57 -26.61 -38.79
C ALA A 346 -42.07 -26.28 -38.92
N ALA A 347 -41.62 -25.84 -40.09
CA ALA A 347 -40.23 -25.40 -40.30
C ALA A 347 -39.89 -24.15 -39.48
N ALA A 348 -40.80 -23.17 -39.41
CA ALA A 348 -40.63 -21.96 -38.61
C ALA A 348 -40.57 -22.26 -37.10
N VAL A 349 -41.40 -23.18 -36.61
CA VAL A 349 -41.37 -23.65 -35.22
C VAL A 349 -40.04 -24.35 -34.91
N ALA A 350 -39.60 -25.28 -35.77
CA ALA A 350 -38.33 -25.98 -35.58
C ALA A 350 -37.11 -25.01 -35.60
N GLU A 351 -37.16 -23.95 -36.41
CA GLU A 351 -36.11 -22.92 -36.42
C GLU A 351 -36.14 -22.04 -35.15
N ALA A 352 -37.35 -21.70 -34.66
CA ALA A 352 -37.52 -20.98 -33.40
C ALA A 352 -37.01 -21.80 -32.21
N ASP A 353 -37.28 -23.10 -32.17
CA ASP A 353 -36.81 -24.01 -31.13
C ASP A 353 -35.27 -24.12 -31.15
N ARG A 354 -34.65 -24.28 -32.33
CA ARG A 354 -33.17 -24.27 -32.45
C ARG A 354 -32.56 -22.96 -31.98
N LYS A 355 -33.19 -21.82 -32.27
CA LYS A 355 -32.74 -20.50 -31.80
C LYS A 355 -32.87 -20.38 -30.29
N ALA A 356 -33.96 -20.88 -29.70
CA ALA A 356 -34.18 -20.89 -28.26
C ALA A 356 -33.18 -21.79 -27.53
N GLU A 357 -32.91 -22.99 -28.05
CA GLU A 357 -31.89 -23.91 -27.52
C GLU A 357 -30.49 -23.29 -27.60
N GLY A 358 -30.13 -22.67 -28.73
CA GLY A 358 -28.86 -21.98 -28.89
C GLY A 358 -28.69 -20.78 -27.94
N ALA A 359 -29.77 -20.02 -27.69
CA ALA A 359 -29.75 -18.94 -26.70
C ALA A 359 -29.61 -19.46 -25.27
N ALA A 360 -30.30 -20.55 -24.93
CA ALA A 360 -30.22 -21.20 -23.62
C ALA A 360 -28.81 -21.76 -23.36
N GLN A 361 -28.19 -22.41 -24.35
CA GLN A 361 -26.80 -22.89 -24.26
C GLN A 361 -25.81 -21.75 -24.06
N LYS A 362 -25.91 -20.66 -24.85
CA LYS A 362 -25.05 -19.47 -24.67
C LYS A 362 -25.19 -18.86 -23.27
N LEU A 363 -26.42 -18.77 -22.75
CA LEU A 363 -26.66 -18.30 -21.38
C LEU A 363 -26.06 -19.24 -20.32
N ALA A 364 -26.18 -20.55 -20.52
CA ALA A 364 -25.57 -21.55 -19.64
C ALA A 364 -24.03 -21.45 -19.65
N ASP A 365 -23.42 -21.29 -20.82
CA ASP A 365 -21.98 -21.12 -20.97
C ASP A 365 -21.49 -19.80 -20.35
N MET A 366 -22.21 -18.70 -20.53
CA MET A 366 -21.89 -17.43 -19.87
C MET A 366 -21.97 -17.55 -18.35
N ARG A 367 -23.01 -18.21 -17.81
CA ARG A 367 -23.13 -18.46 -16.37
C ARG A 367 -21.98 -19.32 -15.83
N ARG A 368 -21.63 -20.39 -16.55
CA ARG A 368 -20.50 -21.27 -16.19
C ARG A 368 -19.18 -20.49 -16.20
N LYS A 369 -18.94 -19.67 -17.22
CA LYS A 369 -17.73 -18.83 -17.31
C LYS A 369 -17.67 -17.82 -16.16
N LEU A 370 -18.78 -17.14 -15.87
CA LEU A 370 -18.85 -16.17 -14.78
C LEU A 370 -18.60 -16.84 -13.42
N GLN A 371 -19.12 -18.05 -13.22
CA GLN A 371 -18.85 -18.85 -12.02
C GLN A 371 -17.36 -19.22 -11.90
N GLN A 372 -16.74 -19.69 -12.99
CA GLN A 372 -15.30 -19.98 -13.01
C GLN A 372 -14.44 -18.74 -12.72
N ASP A 373 -14.81 -17.58 -13.25
CA ASP A 373 -14.09 -16.33 -13.02
C ASP A 373 -14.23 -15.88 -11.55
N CYS A 374 -15.42 -16.00 -10.96
CA CYS A 374 -15.66 -15.76 -9.53
C CYS A 374 -14.84 -16.71 -8.65
N ASP A 375 -14.79 -18.00 -8.97
CA ASP A 375 -14.03 -18.99 -8.22
C ASP A 375 -12.52 -18.73 -8.32
N LYS A 376 -12.01 -18.39 -9.51
CA LYS A 376 -10.62 -17.97 -9.72
C LYS A 376 -10.28 -16.71 -8.91
N ALA A 377 -11.13 -15.68 -8.94
CA ALA A 377 -10.92 -14.46 -8.17
C ALA A 377 -10.89 -14.74 -6.65
N ARG A 378 -11.77 -15.64 -6.17
CA ARG A 378 -11.78 -16.08 -4.77
C ARG A 378 -10.51 -16.83 -4.41
N GLN A 379 -10.04 -17.74 -5.26
CA GLN A 379 -8.77 -18.46 -5.05
C GLN A 379 -7.58 -17.50 -5.00
N GLN A 380 -7.49 -16.55 -5.93
CA GLN A 380 -6.45 -15.52 -5.93
C GLN A 380 -6.50 -14.67 -4.66
N GLN A 381 -7.69 -14.25 -4.21
CA GLN A 381 -7.83 -13.48 -2.98
C GLN A 381 -7.38 -14.29 -1.75
N MET A 382 -7.71 -15.57 -1.67
CA MET A 382 -7.28 -16.45 -0.59
C MET A 382 -5.76 -16.65 -0.60
N GLN A 383 -5.16 -16.83 -1.78
CA GLN A 383 -3.72 -16.95 -1.94
C GLN A 383 -2.98 -15.67 -1.54
N LEU A 384 -3.49 -14.49 -1.93
CA LEU A 384 -2.93 -13.21 -1.49
C LEU A 384 -3.02 -13.02 0.03
N LYS A 385 -4.14 -13.43 0.65
CA LYS A 385 -4.28 -13.41 2.12
C LYS A 385 -3.30 -14.37 2.79
N ALA A 386 -3.09 -15.56 2.23
CA ALA A 386 -2.13 -16.53 2.74
C ALA A 386 -0.69 -16.00 2.65
N ASN A 387 -0.29 -15.47 1.49
CA ASN A 387 1.02 -14.87 1.28
C ASN A 387 1.26 -13.68 2.23
N ARG A 388 0.23 -12.85 2.44
CA ARG A 388 0.32 -11.73 3.39
C ARG A 388 0.54 -12.22 4.82
N ARG A 389 -0.21 -13.24 5.28
CA ARG A 389 -0.02 -13.82 6.61
C ARG A 389 1.36 -14.44 6.76
N ALA A 390 1.83 -15.18 5.77
CA ALA A 390 3.18 -15.75 5.78
C ALA A 390 4.27 -14.66 5.86
N ALA A 391 4.08 -13.53 5.18
CA ALA A 391 4.99 -12.39 5.28
C ALA A 391 4.94 -11.70 6.66
N GLU A 392 3.75 -11.55 7.24
CA GLU A 392 3.57 -11.04 8.61
C GLU A 392 4.24 -11.96 9.65
N GLU A 393 4.03 -13.28 9.55
CA GLU A 393 4.67 -14.30 10.40
C GLU A 393 6.19 -14.30 10.27
N GLN A 394 6.73 -14.12 9.05
CA GLN A 394 8.17 -14.01 8.84
C GLN A 394 8.74 -12.74 9.49
N GLN A 395 8.06 -11.60 9.37
CA GLN A 395 8.48 -10.36 10.03
C GLN A 395 8.48 -10.50 11.56
N ASP A 396 7.47 -11.16 12.12
CA ASP A 396 7.40 -11.43 13.55
C ASP A 396 8.52 -12.38 14.00
N SER A 397 8.82 -13.42 13.22
CA SER A 397 9.94 -14.32 13.47
C SER A 397 11.29 -13.58 13.45
N ASP A 398 11.54 -12.78 12.43
CA ASP A 398 12.75 -11.96 12.30
C ASP A 398 12.86 -10.97 13.47
N PHE A 399 11.74 -10.40 13.91
CA PHE A 399 11.69 -9.52 15.08
C PHE A 399 12.06 -10.26 16.37
N ILE A 400 11.49 -11.45 16.62
CA ILE A 400 11.81 -12.29 17.78
C ILE A 400 13.29 -12.71 17.76
N HIS A 401 13.81 -13.09 16.59
CA HIS A 401 15.24 -13.39 16.43
C HIS A 401 16.11 -12.18 16.73
N SER A 402 15.71 -10.98 16.30
CA SER A 402 16.45 -9.75 16.61
C SER A 402 16.45 -9.43 18.12
N LEU A 403 15.34 -9.70 18.81
CA LEU A 403 15.22 -9.50 20.25
C LEU A 403 16.08 -10.50 21.03
N SER A 404 15.99 -11.80 20.73
CA SER A 404 16.82 -12.81 21.38
C SER A 404 18.33 -12.58 21.15
N ALA A 405 18.71 -12.15 19.94
CA ALA A 405 20.08 -11.77 19.64
C ALA A 405 20.54 -10.54 20.45
N ARG A 406 19.64 -9.56 20.66
CA ARG A 406 19.90 -8.38 21.50
C ARG A 406 20.05 -8.77 22.96
N GLU A 407 19.20 -9.63 23.50
CA GLU A 407 19.27 -10.13 24.87
C GLU A 407 20.58 -10.91 25.10
N ALA A 408 20.94 -11.82 24.20
CA ALA A 408 22.21 -12.55 24.26
C ALA A 408 23.42 -11.61 24.23
N HIS A 409 23.36 -10.54 23.44
CA HIS A 409 24.42 -9.54 23.39
C HIS A 409 24.52 -8.71 24.67
N LEU A 410 23.38 -8.27 25.24
CA LEU A 410 23.35 -7.55 26.52
C LEU A 410 23.90 -8.42 27.65
N SER A 411 23.50 -9.69 27.70
CA SER A 411 24.03 -10.65 28.67
C SER A 411 25.56 -10.80 28.57
N LYS A 412 26.11 -10.89 27.36
CA LYS A 412 27.57 -10.93 27.15
C LYS A 412 28.27 -9.65 27.61
N LEU A 413 27.66 -8.48 27.35
CA LEU A 413 28.22 -7.19 27.82
C LEU A 413 28.20 -7.09 29.35
N GLU A 414 27.12 -7.52 30.00
CA GLU A 414 27.03 -7.56 31.46
C GLU A 414 28.07 -8.50 32.06
N GLN A 415 28.24 -9.70 31.50
CA GLN A 415 29.29 -10.64 31.92
C GLN A 415 30.70 -10.04 31.74
N ALA A 416 30.97 -9.39 30.61
CA ALA A 416 32.25 -8.73 30.36
C ALA A 416 32.51 -7.56 31.32
N HIS A 417 31.47 -6.76 31.61
CA HIS A 417 31.56 -5.67 32.58
C HIS A 417 31.83 -6.20 33.99
N GLN A 418 31.10 -7.23 34.44
CA GLN A 418 31.34 -7.87 35.73
C GLN A 418 32.75 -8.45 35.82
N ALA A 419 33.25 -9.09 34.75
CA ALA A 419 34.62 -9.59 34.68
C ALA A 419 35.65 -8.45 34.78
N ALA A 420 35.43 -7.32 34.09
CA ALA A 420 36.30 -6.16 34.14
C ALA A 420 36.33 -5.52 35.55
N VAL A 421 35.17 -5.40 36.21
CA VAL A 421 35.08 -4.91 37.60
C VAL A 421 35.82 -5.87 38.55
N LYS A 422 35.62 -7.17 38.41
CA LYS A 422 36.35 -8.18 39.21
C LYS A 422 37.86 -8.08 38.99
N ALA A 423 38.31 -7.95 37.74
CA ALA A 423 39.73 -7.80 37.41
C ALA A 423 40.33 -6.51 38.00
N HIS A 424 39.59 -5.39 37.94
CA HIS A 424 40.00 -4.14 38.55
C HIS A 424 40.09 -4.23 40.07
N ASN A 425 39.10 -4.84 40.72
CA ASN A 425 39.12 -5.07 42.17
C ASN A 425 40.27 -5.98 42.58
N ASN A 426 40.55 -7.04 41.82
CA ASN A 426 41.73 -7.89 42.05
C ASN A 426 43.03 -7.11 41.88
N LYS A 427 43.14 -6.21 40.90
CA LYS A 427 44.32 -5.36 40.71
C LYS A 427 44.52 -4.40 41.88
N ILE A 428 43.44 -3.78 42.37
CA ILE A 428 43.49 -2.94 43.59
C ILE A 428 43.93 -3.79 44.78
N LYS A 429 43.35 -4.98 44.96
CA LYS A 429 43.71 -5.89 46.04
C LYS A 429 45.21 -6.22 46.02
N MET A 430 45.76 -6.64 44.87
CA MET A 430 47.20 -6.94 44.76
C MET A 430 48.08 -5.70 45.01
N GLU A 431 47.65 -4.52 44.58
CA GLU A 431 48.38 -3.28 44.84
C GLU A 431 48.35 -2.92 46.33
N LEU A 432 47.22 -3.12 47.02
CA LEU A 432 47.11 -2.94 48.47
C LEU A 432 47.95 -3.96 49.23
N GLU A 433 47.95 -5.23 48.82
CA GLU A 433 48.80 -6.28 49.40
C GLU A 433 50.29 -5.93 49.22
N ARG A 434 50.69 -5.39 48.06
CA ARG A 434 52.05 -4.88 47.82
C ARG A 434 52.40 -3.73 48.76
N GLN A 435 51.50 -2.74 48.91
CA GLN A 435 51.72 -1.60 49.81
C GLN A 435 51.81 -2.02 51.28
N ILE A 436 51.01 -3.02 51.69
CA ILE A 436 51.08 -3.59 53.03
C ILE A 436 52.44 -4.27 53.23
N ALA A 437 52.86 -5.12 52.29
CA ALA A 437 54.17 -5.80 52.36
C ALA A 437 55.34 -4.80 52.39
N GLU A 438 55.31 -3.75 51.55
CA GLU A 438 56.32 -2.69 51.55
C GLU A 438 56.33 -1.91 52.86
N ARG A 439 55.17 -1.68 53.48
CA ARG A 439 55.06 -1.02 54.77
C ARG A 439 55.56 -1.92 55.91
N GLU A 440 55.25 -3.21 55.87
CA GLU A 440 55.78 -4.21 56.81
C GLU A 440 57.32 -4.30 56.70
N GLU A 441 57.86 -4.32 55.48
CA GLU A 441 59.32 -4.27 55.26
C GLU A 441 59.93 -2.94 55.73
N SER A 442 59.27 -1.80 55.49
CA SER A 442 59.72 -0.49 55.97
C SER A 442 59.73 -0.44 57.49
N MET A 443 58.67 -0.91 58.16
CA MET A 443 58.58 -0.95 59.62
C MET A 443 59.70 -1.79 60.27
N VAL A 444 60.14 -2.88 59.64
CA VAL A 444 61.28 -3.67 60.15
C VAL A 444 62.60 -2.89 60.06
N ASN A 445 62.75 -2.00 59.07
CA ASN A 445 64.01 -1.34 58.73
C ASN A 445 64.11 0.13 59.21
N GLU A 446 62.98 0.80 59.45
CA GLU A 446 62.92 2.25 59.74
C GLU A 446 63.64 2.63 61.04
N ASP A 447 63.61 1.77 62.07
CA ASP A 447 64.24 2.05 63.37
C ASP A 447 65.50 1.21 63.64
N THR A 448 65.81 0.23 62.79
CA THR A 448 66.96 -0.67 63.00
C THR A 448 68.22 -0.22 62.28
N VAL A 449 68.09 0.57 61.20
CA VAL A 449 69.22 0.94 60.35
C VAL A 449 69.50 2.43 60.45
N MET A 450 70.74 2.78 60.82
CA MET A 450 71.20 4.17 60.81
C MET A 450 70.90 4.83 59.47
N THR A 451 70.36 6.05 59.53
CA THR A 451 70.06 6.85 58.34
C THR A 451 71.33 7.10 57.53
N ALA A 452 71.19 7.38 56.23
CA ALA A 452 72.35 7.63 55.36
C ALA A 452 73.20 8.82 55.85
N ALA A 453 72.57 9.81 56.50
CA ALA A 453 73.25 10.95 57.11
C ALA A 453 74.06 10.55 58.35
N GLU A 454 73.48 9.76 59.26
CA GLU A 454 74.18 9.23 60.43
C GLU A 454 75.34 8.32 60.05
N ARG A 455 75.19 7.48 59.00
CA ARG A 455 76.29 6.68 58.47
C ARG A 455 77.42 7.54 57.90
N LYS A 456 77.10 8.68 57.29
CA LYS A 456 78.12 9.60 56.74
C LYS A 456 78.89 10.32 57.84
N ILE A 457 78.22 10.70 58.93
CA ILE A 457 78.84 11.31 60.11
C ILE A 457 79.71 10.28 60.84
N ASN A 458 79.18 9.07 61.05
CA ASN A 458 79.87 8.00 61.75
C ASN A 458 80.82 7.20 60.85
N ALA A 459 80.99 7.57 59.56
CA ALA A 459 81.82 6.87 58.59
C ALA A 459 83.27 6.61 59.07
N PRO A 460 83.98 7.55 59.73
CA PRO A 460 85.34 7.33 60.21
C PRO A 460 85.41 6.34 61.39
N VAL A 461 84.35 6.26 62.20
CA VAL A 461 84.25 5.34 63.34
C VAL A 461 83.82 3.96 62.85
N LEU A 462 82.84 3.89 61.95
CA LEU A 462 82.38 2.66 61.31
C LEU A 462 83.49 2.01 60.47
N SER A 463 84.31 2.78 59.75
CA SER A 463 85.45 2.22 59.00
C SER A 463 86.50 1.60 59.91
N LYS A 464 86.76 2.23 61.08
CA LYS A 464 87.65 1.68 62.11
C LYS A 464 87.03 0.45 62.79
N ALA A 465 85.71 0.43 63.03
CA ALA A 465 85.01 -0.72 63.60
C ALA A 465 84.95 -1.91 62.62
N ILE A 466 84.75 -1.65 61.32
CA ILE A 466 84.81 -2.67 60.26
C ILE A 466 86.25 -3.22 60.13
N ALA A 467 87.28 -2.36 60.27
CA ALA A 467 88.68 -2.79 60.25
C ALA A 467 89.15 -3.48 61.55
N ALA A 468 88.52 -3.16 62.69
CA ALA A 468 88.78 -3.79 64.00
C ALA A 468 87.92 -5.04 64.24
N SER A 469 86.90 -5.27 63.41
CA SER A 469 86.16 -6.52 63.37
C SER A 469 87.05 -7.54 62.65
N PRO A 470 87.51 -8.62 63.32
CA PRO A 470 88.12 -9.71 62.59
C PRO A 470 87.08 -10.20 61.59
N ALA A 471 87.51 -10.40 60.35
CA ALA A 471 86.75 -11.20 59.40
C ALA A 471 86.37 -12.50 60.11
N CYS A 472 85.14 -12.56 60.60
CA CYS A 472 84.54 -13.72 61.19
C CYS A 472 84.21 -14.64 60.03
N CYS A 473 85.25 -15.36 59.60
CA CYS A 473 85.13 -16.70 59.10
C CYS A 473 84.58 -17.57 60.24
N VAL A 474 83.28 -17.51 60.47
CA VAL A 474 82.54 -18.56 61.20
C VAL A 474 81.42 -19.05 60.29
N CYS A 475 81.83 -19.56 59.13
CA CYS A 475 81.35 -20.81 58.55
C CYS A 475 82.24 -21.08 57.33
N GLY A 476 83.01 -22.17 57.36
CA GLY A 476 83.90 -22.58 56.27
C GLY A 476 83.16 -23.06 55.03
N GLN A 477 82.28 -22.25 54.44
CA GLN A 477 81.55 -22.54 53.20
C GLN A 477 81.30 -21.24 52.42
N CYS A 478 82.24 -20.85 51.56
CA CYS A 478 82.08 -19.71 50.66
C CYS A 478 82.24 -20.09 49.18
N ALA A 479 81.46 -21.11 48.75
CA ALA A 479 81.09 -21.30 47.35
C ALA A 479 79.71 -20.68 47.03
N ASP A 480 78.76 -20.66 47.98
CA ASP A 480 77.38 -20.21 47.69
C ASP A 480 77.07 -18.76 48.10
N CYS A 481 77.88 -18.13 48.95
CA CYS A 481 77.68 -16.74 49.37
C CYS A 481 77.99 -15.72 48.23
N CYS A 482 78.83 -16.10 47.27
CA CYS A 482 79.10 -15.31 46.07
C CYS A 482 78.01 -15.44 44.98
N ALA A 483 77.16 -16.46 45.03
CA ALA A 483 76.07 -16.65 44.06
C ALA A 483 74.91 -15.66 44.28
N TRP A 484 74.67 -15.24 45.53
CA TRP A 484 73.57 -14.32 45.86
C TRP A 484 73.89 -12.84 45.53
N ARG A 485 75.17 -12.44 45.54
CA ARG A 485 75.58 -11.09 45.11
C ARG A 485 75.59 -10.89 43.59
N GLN A 486 75.72 -11.96 42.79
CA GLN A 486 75.67 -11.85 41.32
C GLN A 486 74.26 -11.95 40.73
N THR A 487 73.27 -12.48 41.45
CA THR A 487 71.88 -12.53 40.97
C THR A 487 71.14 -11.20 41.17
N ARG A 488 71.57 -10.33 42.10
CA ARG A 488 70.92 -9.03 42.34
C ARG A 488 71.34 -7.90 41.39
N THR A 489 72.47 -8.01 40.69
CA THR A 489 72.88 -7.06 39.64
C THR A 489 72.36 -7.39 38.24
N LYS A 490 71.61 -8.49 38.07
CA LYS A 490 70.99 -8.89 36.78
C LYS A 490 69.48 -8.60 36.64
N LEU A 491 68.87 -7.86 37.58
CA LEU A 491 67.47 -7.41 37.45
C LEU A 491 67.30 -5.95 36.98
N GLY A 492 68.39 -5.34 36.49
CA GLY A 492 68.41 -3.96 35.99
C GLY A 492 68.74 -3.82 34.50
N SER A 493 68.20 -4.65 33.61
CA SER A 493 68.21 -4.36 32.16
C SER A 493 67.14 -5.13 31.37
N GLY A 494 65.89 -5.07 31.84
CA GLY A 494 64.75 -5.45 31.01
C GLY A 494 64.45 -4.38 29.96
N LYS A 495 65.11 -4.44 28.80
CA LYS A 495 64.63 -3.79 27.56
C LYS A 495 63.18 -4.22 27.33
N ARG A 496 62.23 -3.29 27.44
CA ARG A 496 60.87 -3.50 26.92
C ARG A 496 60.91 -3.35 25.40
N GLY A 497 60.79 -4.47 24.70
CA GLY A 497 60.45 -4.54 23.30
C GLY A 497 58.99 -4.94 23.16
N ARG A 498 58.25 -4.11 22.40
CA ARG A 498 56.86 -4.22 21.92
C ARG A 498 55.73 -4.08 22.93
#